data_AF-A0A7C0ZDI9-F1
#
_entry.id   AF-A0A7C0ZDI9-F1
#
_cell.length_a   1.000
_cell.length_b   1.000
_cell.length_c   1.000
_cell.angle_alpha   90.00
_cell.angle_beta   90.00
_cell.angle_gamma   90.00
#
_symmetry.space_group_name_H-M   'P 1'
#
loop_
_entity.id
_entity.type
_entity.pdbx_description
1 polymer ?
#
loop_
_entity_poly.entity_id
_entity_poly.type
_entity_poly.pdbx_seq_one_letter_code
_entity_poly.pdbx_strand_id
1 'polypeptide(L)' 'MAPTKRMRVKTGFEALEGCRGVAVTPLKPYGEVRVEGEFWRARAEEGEIEEGSEIIV' A
#
# COMPACT_ATOMS: atom_id res chain seq x y z
N MET A 1 3.43 20.11 -17.13
CA MET A 1 2.18 19.47 -16.66
C MET A 1 2.55 18.16 -15.95
N ALA A 2 1.72 17.75 -14.98
CA ALA A 2 1.87 16.64 -14.04
C ALA A 2 2.78 16.91 -12.81
N PRO A 3 2.21 17.22 -11.63
CA PRO A 3 2.90 16.97 -10.37
C PRO A 3 2.75 15.47 -10.08
N THR A 4 3.73 14.65 -10.46
CA THR A 4 3.77 13.26 -9.99
C THR A 4 4.13 13.32 -8.51
N LYS A 5 3.09 13.48 -7.69
CA LYS A 5 3.17 13.54 -6.25
C LYS A 5 3.78 12.22 -5.78
N ARG A 6 5.09 12.26 -5.53
CA ARG A 6 5.82 11.27 -4.75
C ARG A 6 5.29 11.38 -3.32
N MET A 7 4.14 10.78 -3.06
CA MET A 7 3.72 10.48 -1.70
C MET A 7 4.55 9.29 -1.24
N ARG A 8 5.79 9.62 -0.88
CA ARG A 8 6.70 8.79 -0.11
C ARG A 8 5.92 8.40 1.13
N VAL A 9 5.49 7.15 1.24
CA VAL A 9 4.85 6.63 2.45
C VAL A 9 5.96 6.64 3.50
N LYS A 10 6.02 7.73 4.28
CA LYS A 10 7.19 8.13 5.07
C LYS A 10 7.06 7.75 6.54
N THR A 11 6.25 6.76 6.85
CA THR A 11 5.95 6.36 8.22
C THR A 11 5.87 4.84 8.26
N GLY A 12 6.98 4.18 8.60
CA GLY A 12 7.00 2.79 9.02
C GLY A 12 7.53 1.74 8.05
N PHE A 13 8.07 2.08 6.87
CA PHE A 13 8.53 1.09 5.88
C PHE A 13 9.51 0.09 6.51
N GLU A 14 10.52 0.54 7.28
CA GLU A 14 11.50 -0.37 7.91
C GLU A 14 10.90 -1.43 8.86
N ALA A 15 9.73 -1.16 9.45
CA ALA A 15 9.03 -2.10 10.34
C ALA A 15 7.95 -2.92 9.63
N LEU A 16 7.42 -2.40 8.51
CA LEU A 16 6.42 -3.08 7.70
C LEU A 16 7.04 -3.89 6.55
N GLU A 17 8.27 -3.58 6.14
CA GLU A 17 9.06 -4.28 5.12
C GLU A 17 9.19 -5.76 5.50
N GLY A 18 8.49 -6.63 4.76
CA GLY A 18 8.41 -8.06 5.05
C GLY A 18 7.24 -8.50 5.93
N CYS A 19 6.45 -7.57 6.46
CA CYS A 19 5.14 -7.89 7.05
C CYS A 19 4.13 -8.18 5.95
N ARG A 20 3.30 -9.19 6.20
CA ARG A 20 2.19 -9.57 5.32
C ARG A 20 0.96 -8.78 5.68
N GLY A 21 0.37 -8.15 4.68
CA GLY A 21 -0.90 -7.47 4.76
C GLY A 21 -1.89 -7.97 3.72
N VAL A 22 -3.10 -7.44 3.80
CA VAL A 22 -4.16 -7.70 2.82
C VAL A 22 -4.65 -6.35 2.30
N ALA A 23 -4.72 -6.19 0.98
CA ALA A 23 -5.39 -5.04 0.37
C ALA A 23 -6.86 -5.06 0.77
N VAL A 24 -7.32 -4.09 1.57
CA VAL A 24 -8.72 -3.99 1.95
C VAL A 24 -9.53 -3.17 0.96
N THR A 25 -8.85 -2.33 0.18
CA THR A 25 -9.43 -1.62 -0.97
C THR A 25 -8.51 -1.79 -2.17
N PRO A 26 -9.03 -1.74 -3.41
CA PRO A 26 -8.20 -1.92 -4.59
C PRO A 26 -7.19 -0.77 -4.75
N LEU A 27 -5.88 -1.09 -4.86
CA LEU A 27 -4.83 -0.10 -5.05
C LEU A 27 -4.72 0.22 -6.55
N LYS A 28 -5.40 1.28 -7.00
CA LYS A 28 -5.36 1.74 -8.40
C LYS A 28 -5.26 3.27 -8.52
N PRO A 29 -4.09 3.90 -8.32
CA PRO A 29 -2.82 3.38 -7.79
C PRO A 29 -2.70 3.57 -6.27
N TYR A 30 -3.69 4.19 -5.62
CA TYR A 30 -3.74 4.34 -4.17
C TYR A 30 -4.83 3.45 -3.62
N GLY A 31 -4.60 2.89 -2.45
CA GLY A 31 -5.61 2.14 -1.71
C GLY A 31 -5.20 1.98 -0.26
N GLU A 32 -5.89 1.09 0.42
CA GLU A 32 -5.71 0.80 1.83
C GLU A 32 -5.38 -0.68 1.97
N VAL A 33 -4.40 -0.96 2.81
CA VAL A 33 -3.94 -2.30 3.14
C VAL A 33 -4.06 -2.47 4.64
N ARG A 34 -4.37 -3.68 5.08
CA ARG A 34 -4.41 -4.03 6.49
C ARG A 34 -3.19 -4.88 6.82
N VAL A 35 -2.30 -4.36 7.66
CA VAL A 35 -1.05 -5.00 8.05
C VAL A 35 -1.06 -5.11 9.57
N GLU A 36 -0.82 -6.32 10.11
CA GLU A 36 -0.82 -6.59 11.56
C GLU A 36 -2.07 -6.10 12.32
N GLY A 37 -3.21 -6.01 11.62
CA GLY A 37 -4.48 -5.54 12.18
C GLY A 37 -4.71 -4.04 12.08
N GLU A 38 -3.73 -3.26 11.63
CA GLU A 38 -3.82 -1.82 11.40
C GLU A 38 -4.09 -1.49 9.92
N PHE A 39 -4.82 -0.40 9.68
CA PHE A 39 -5.13 0.08 8.33
C PHE A 39 -4.11 1.12 7.89
N TRP A 40 -3.44 0.83 6.78
CA TRP A 40 -2.38 1.64 6.21
C TRP A 40 -2.75 2.08 4.80
N ARG A 41 -2.41 3.32 4.46
CA ARG A 41 -2.61 3.83 3.10
C ARG A 41 -1.37 3.51 2.26
N ALA A 42 -1.57 2.69 1.23
CA ALA A 42 -0.50 2.25 0.35
C ALA A 42 -0.72 2.73 -1.09
N ARG A 43 0.36 2.72 -1.86
CA ARG A 43 0.34 3.05 -3.27
C ARG A 43 0.99 1.91 -4.05
N ALA A 44 0.27 1.38 -5.05
CA ALA A 44 0.86 0.49 -6.04
C ALA A 44 1.86 1.30 -6.89
N GLU A 45 3.12 0.87 -6.89
CA GLU A 45 4.16 1.44 -7.75
C GLU A 45 3.91 1.08 -9.21
N GLU A 46 3.56 -0.18 -9.49
CA GLU A 46 3.22 -0.69 -10.81
C GLU A 46 2.08 -1.70 -10.72
N GLY A 47 1.13 -1.60 -11.65
CA GLY A 47 -0.04 -2.48 -11.71
C GLY A 47 -1.22 -2.03 -10.83
N GLU A 48 -2.24 -2.88 -10.81
CA GLU A 48 -3.42 -2.76 -9.97
C GLU A 48 -3.47 -3.93 -9.01
N ILE A 49 -3.65 -3.65 -7.71
CA ILE A 49 -3.83 -4.69 -6.71
C ILE A 49 -5.31 -4.71 -6.34
N GLU A 50 -5.95 -5.86 -6.49
CA GLU A 50 -7.36 -6.02 -6.17
C GLU A 50 -7.57 -6.12 -4.66
N GLU A 51 -8.77 -5.75 -4.19
CA GLU A 51 -9.16 -6.00 -2.80
C GLU A 51 -9.10 -7.49 -2.48
N GLY A 52 -8.72 -7.81 -1.25
CA GLY A 52 -8.49 -9.18 -0.78
C GLY A 52 -7.15 -9.78 -1.21
N SER A 53 -6.35 -9.09 -2.03
CA SER A 53 -5.02 -9.59 -2.39
C SER A 53 -4.06 -9.48 -1.21
N GLU A 54 -3.35 -10.59 -0.94
CA GLU A 54 -2.25 -10.61 0.01
C GLU A 54 -1.08 -9.82 -0.57
N ILE A 55 -0.60 -8.83 0.18
CA ILE A 55 0.53 -8.00 -0.19
C ILE A 55 1.63 -8.14 0.85
N ILE A 56 2.86 -7.97 0.41
CA ILE A 56 4.03 -7.83 1.27
C ILE A 56 4.47 -6.39 1.09
N VAL A 57 4.56 -5.65 2.20
CA VAL A 57 5.05 -4.27 2.17
C VAL A 57 6.54 -4.26 1.89
#